data_AF-A0AAN9YQF6-F1
#
_entry.id   AF-A0AAN9YQF6-F1
#
_cell.length_a   1.000
_cell.length_b   1.000
_cell.length_c   1.000
_cell.angle_alpha   90.00
_cell.angle_beta   90.00
_cell.angle_gamma   90.00
#
_symmetry.space_group_name_H-M   'P 1'
#
loop_
_entity.id
_entity.type
_entity.pdbx_description
1 polymer ?
#
loop_
_entity_poly.entity_id
_entity_poly.type
_entity_poly.pdbx_seq_one_letter_code
_entity_poly.pdbx_strand_id
1 'polypeptide(L)'
;MAGDDVTIAAGGDERRGFNSAVDDFCGQANGQTVPGGGYLSLATEVYLNGGKDPKVYGLIGYVFFEVHNKQDDDHTVDSETCKGYLKKLSEDGANCHGNEHGDTKGGTWQISDNGADISYHAIASYVPPQQDALNKLWTDGAISEQKVNKGAGPPLDPMPLDSHAAVKPVACHSHNDYEREVPLFQALAAGCVSTEADVWLVGDDVYIGHTSPGSGRSLGKQYVDPLRAILDHNNDGGDGNAGVYKASPGQSFTILVDFKTSADGTLDAVVAALQPLREKGYLSHVDGDQFVERQVTVVASGSAPLDRISSGDGVPDRDIFYDAKVDALGDEDYTTLNSNYASGAWNSATGGSDTTAAQQVSDAHDKGLKVRYWDLPSEDLWEKLIGLGVDRLNADDMSNTARLPRI
;
A
#
# COMPACT_ATOMS: atom_id res chain seq x y z
N MET A 1 12.83 -10.40 -8.22
CA MET A 1 13.17 -9.91 -6.87
C MET A 1 14.56 -9.32 -6.93
N ALA A 2 14.89 -8.33 -6.13
CA ALA A 2 16.28 -7.94 -5.98
C ALA A 2 17.06 -9.10 -5.34
N GLY A 3 18.23 -9.46 -5.90
CA GLY A 3 19.09 -10.49 -5.32
C GLY A 3 19.68 -10.02 -4.00
N ASP A 4 20.41 -8.91 -4.04
CA ASP A 4 21.00 -8.28 -2.86
C ASP A 4 20.09 -7.20 -2.27
N ASP A 5 20.39 -6.78 -1.04
CA ASP A 5 19.76 -5.62 -0.42
C ASP A 5 19.97 -4.37 -1.28
N VAL A 6 18.92 -3.55 -1.38
CA VAL A 6 18.91 -2.40 -2.28
C VAL A 6 18.66 -1.12 -1.52
N THR A 7 19.44 -0.09 -1.84
CA THR A 7 19.16 1.26 -1.38
C THR A 7 18.39 2.01 -2.45
N ILE A 8 17.22 2.51 -2.10
CA ILE A 8 16.30 3.27 -2.94
C ILE A 8 16.17 4.71 -2.42
N ALA A 9 15.29 5.53 -3.00
CA ALA A 9 15.00 6.88 -2.53
C ALA A 9 16.25 7.77 -2.38
N ALA A 10 17.14 7.73 -3.38
CA ALA A 10 18.42 8.43 -3.40
C ALA A 10 19.33 8.16 -2.18
N GLY A 11 19.23 6.96 -1.57
CA GLY A 11 20.02 6.59 -0.40
C GLY A 11 19.27 6.61 0.93
N GLY A 12 18.02 7.09 0.94
CA GLY A 12 17.25 7.29 2.17
C GLY A 12 16.56 6.04 2.73
N ASP A 13 16.55 4.95 1.98
CA ASP A 13 15.76 3.76 2.32
C ASP A 13 16.42 2.47 1.83
N GLU A 14 16.57 1.50 2.73
CA GLU A 14 17.20 0.22 2.48
C GLU A 14 16.14 -0.87 2.51
N ARG A 15 16.10 -1.70 1.47
CA ARG A 15 15.11 -2.75 1.29
C ARG A 15 15.80 -4.09 1.15
N ARG A 16 15.24 -5.07 1.87
CA ARG A 16 15.73 -6.44 1.91
C ARG A 16 15.67 -7.09 0.53
N GLY A 17 16.79 -7.63 0.07
CA GLY A 17 16.90 -8.50 -1.07
C GLY A 17 16.69 -9.97 -0.73
N PHE A 18 16.60 -10.78 -1.76
CA PHE A 18 16.37 -12.21 -1.65
C PHE A 18 17.48 -12.94 -0.86
N ASN A 19 18.75 -12.60 -1.08
CA ASN A 19 19.89 -13.28 -0.45
C ASN A 19 19.90 -13.08 1.07
N SER A 20 19.58 -11.88 1.55
CA SER A 20 19.45 -11.58 2.98
C SER A 20 18.24 -12.27 3.60
N ALA A 21 17.13 -12.36 2.86
CA ALA A 21 15.96 -13.15 3.28
C ALA A 21 16.27 -14.65 3.40
N VAL A 22 17.05 -15.21 2.48
CA VAL A 22 17.54 -16.60 2.55
C VAL A 22 18.45 -16.80 3.77
N ASP A 23 19.35 -15.85 4.04
CA ASP A 23 20.25 -15.96 5.19
C ASP A 23 19.49 -15.99 6.53
N ASP A 24 18.45 -15.17 6.66
CA ASP A 24 17.56 -15.13 7.83
C ASP A 24 16.78 -16.44 7.98
N PHE A 25 16.09 -16.89 6.92
CA PHE A 25 15.33 -18.14 6.94
C PHE A 25 16.19 -19.35 7.28
N CYS A 26 17.30 -19.56 6.57
CA CYS A 26 18.19 -20.70 6.82
C CYS A 26 18.92 -20.58 8.17
N GLY A 27 19.06 -19.37 8.72
CA GLY A 27 19.56 -19.16 10.07
C GLY A 27 18.55 -19.64 11.12
N GLN A 28 17.28 -19.27 10.97
CA GLN A 28 16.20 -19.69 11.86
C GLN A 28 15.92 -21.20 11.76
N ALA A 29 15.93 -21.74 10.54
CA ALA A 29 15.68 -23.15 10.28
C ALA A 29 16.82 -24.07 10.74
N ASN A 30 18.01 -23.54 11.01
CA ASN A 30 19.18 -24.36 11.34
C ASN A 30 18.94 -25.24 12.58
N GLY A 31 19.19 -26.54 12.44
CA GLY A 31 18.99 -27.52 13.49
C GLY A 31 17.53 -27.89 13.76
N GLN A 32 16.57 -27.31 13.03
CA GLN A 32 15.17 -27.72 13.11
C GLN A 32 14.98 -29.07 12.42
N THR A 33 14.20 -29.94 13.04
CA THR A 33 13.82 -31.24 12.48
C THR A 33 12.50 -31.09 11.74
N VAL A 34 12.49 -31.47 10.46
CA VAL A 34 11.30 -31.61 9.62
C VAL A 34 10.95 -33.10 9.58
N PRO A 35 9.85 -33.54 10.23
CA PRO A 35 9.47 -34.94 10.24
C PRO A 35 9.25 -35.49 8.82
N GLY A 36 9.31 -36.82 8.66
CA GLY A 36 8.90 -37.47 7.41
C GLY A 36 7.51 -37.02 6.95
N GLY A 37 7.37 -36.61 5.69
CA GLY A 37 6.15 -36.01 5.13
C GLY A 37 5.84 -34.59 5.61
N GLY A 38 6.71 -33.99 6.43
CA GLY A 38 6.49 -32.72 7.12
C GLY A 38 6.98 -31.48 6.36
N TYR A 39 6.71 -30.32 6.96
CA TYR A 39 7.07 -29.00 6.42
C TYR A 39 7.71 -28.12 7.48
N LEU A 40 8.57 -27.22 7.01
CA LEU A 40 9.05 -26.07 7.78
C LEU A 40 9.01 -24.84 6.86
N SER A 41 8.21 -23.85 7.22
CA SER A 41 7.91 -22.71 6.37
C SER A 41 8.13 -21.39 7.09
N LEU A 42 8.33 -20.32 6.32
CA LEU A 42 8.43 -18.95 6.80
C LEU A 42 8.16 -17.98 5.64
N ALA A 43 7.42 -16.92 5.89
CA ALA A 43 7.30 -15.79 4.97
C ALA A 43 8.15 -14.62 5.47
N THR A 44 8.79 -13.87 4.57
CA THR A 44 9.45 -12.61 4.95
C THR A 44 9.34 -11.59 3.83
N GLU A 45 9.37 -10.30 4.19
CA GLU A 45 9.34 -9.22 3.24
C GLU A 45 10.61 -9.16 2.39
N VAL A 46 10.45 -8.94 1.09
CA VAL A 46 11.53 -8.72 0.13
C VAL A 46 11.14 -7.66 -0.88
N TYR A 47 12.16 -7.07 -1.50
CA TYR A 47 11.97 -6.07 -2.53
C TYR A 47 11.70 -6.71 -3.90
N LEU A 48 10.47 -6.56 -4.39
CA LEU A 48 9.99 -7.11 -5.66
C LEU A 48 10.06 -6.03 -6.75
N ASN A 49 10.98 -6.20 -7.69
CA ASN A 49 11.29 -5.28 -8.78
C ASN A 49 10.72 -5.68 -10.15
N GLY A 50 10.03 -6.81 -10.26
CA GLY A 50 9.51 -7.31 -11.54
C GLY A 50 10.57 -7.52 -12.63
N GLY A 51 11.85 -7.72 -12.26
CA GLY A 51 12.97 -7.85 -13.20
C GLY A 51 13.53 -6.53 -13.74
N LYS A 52 13.01 -5.37 -13.29
CA LYS A 52 13.54 -4.04 -13.62
C LYS A 52 14.68 -3.64 -12.67
N ASP A 53 15.34 -2.51 -12.91
CA ASP A 53 16.38 -1.98 -12.00
C ASP A 53 15.78 -1.74 -10.59
N PRO A 54 16.21 -2.50 -9.56
CA PRO A 54 15.61 -2.40 -8.23
C PRO A 54 15.93 -1.08 -7.51
N LYS A 55 16.86 -0.25 -8.03
CA LYS A 55 17.09 1.10 -7.49
C LYS A 55 16.05 2.11 -7.95
N VAL A 56 15.34 1.79 -9.04
CA VAL A 56 14.39 2.69 -9.71
C VAL A 56 12.97 2.15 -9.65
N TYR A 57 12.81 0.83 -9.57
CA TYR A 57 11.53 0.14 -9.64
C TYR A 57 11.39 -0.93 -8.55
N GLY A 58 10.28 -0.93 -7.86
CA GLY A 58 9.87 -2.06 -7.04
C GLY A 58 8.92 -1.69 -5.91
N LEU A 59 8.39 -2.74 -5.29
CA LEU A 59 7.51 -2.66 -4.14
C LEU A 59 7.96 -3.68 -3.11
N ILE A 60 7.53 -3.47 -1.86
CA ILE A 60 7.59 -4.55 -0.89
C ILE A 60 6.60 -5.64 -1.30
N GLY A 61 7.07 -6.87 -1.31
CA GLY A 61 6.25 -8.06 -1.29
C GLY A 61 6.88 -9.08 -0.37
N TYR A 62 6.66 -10.35 -0.68
CA TYR A 62 6.99 -11.46 0.20
C TYR A 62 7.72 -12.55 -0.58
N VAL A 63 8.56 -13.28 0.15
CA VAL A 63 9.05 -14.59 -0.28
C VAL A 63 8.58 -15.62 0.75
N PHE A 64 7.98 -16.70 0.25
CA PHE A 64 7.54 -17.84 1.05
C PHE A 64 8.56 -18.95 0.93
N PHE A 65 9.28 -19.19 2.01
CA PHE A 65 10.21 -20.30 2.12
C PHE A 65 9.49 -21.55 2.65
N GLU A 66 9.89 -22.70 2.13
CA GLU A 66 9.39 -24.01 2.55
C GLU A 66 10.50 -25.05 2.40
N VAL A 67 10.79 -25.77 3.48
CA VAL A 67 11.44 -27.08 3.42
C VAL A 67 10.35 -28.13 3.51
N HIS A 68 10.23 -28.96 2.48
CA HIS A 68 9.29 -30.07 2.45
C HIS A 68 10.08 -31.38 2.45
N ASN A 69 9.91 -32.15 3.52
CA ASN A 69 10.50 -33.49 3.64
C ASN A 69 9.51 -34.51 3.08
N LYS A 70 9.83 -35.10 1.93
CA LYS A 70 8.99 -36.11 1.26
C LYS A 70 9.41 -37.54 1.61
N GLN A 71 10.45 -37.71 2.42
CA GLN A 71 10.89 -38.99 2.94
C GLN A 71 10.02 -39.45 4.11
N ASP A 72 10.21 -40.71 4.52
CA ASP A 72 9.59 -41.28 5.73
C ASP A 72 10.38 -40.92 7.01
N ASP A 73 11.69 -40.68 6.88
CA ASP A 73 12.59 -40.36 8.00
C ASP A 73 12.66 -38.84 8.25
N ASP A 74 13.07 -38.46 9.45
CA ASP A 74 13.26 -37.07 9.85
C ASP A 74 14.46 -36.41 9.14
N HIS A 75 14.29 -35.17 8.68
CA HIS A 75 15.35 -34.35 8.10
C HIS A 75 15.73 -33.22 9.04
N THR A 76 17.02 -33.02 9.29
CA THR A 76 17.52 -31.85 10.05
C THR A 76 18.07 -30.82 9.10
N VAL A 77 17.53 -29.60 9.15
CA VAL A 77 17.99 -28.52 8.28
C VAL A 77 19.36 -28.02 8.72
N ASP A 78 20.31 -28.01 7.79
CA ASP A 78 21.62 -27.41 7.96
C ASP A 78 21.66 -26.04 7.24
N SER A 79 22.14 -25.02 7.93
CA SER A 79 22.11 -23.64 7.42
C SER A 79 22.95 -23.45 6.16
N GLU A 80 24.14 -24.06 6.09
CA GLU A 80 25.06 -23.85 4.97
C GLU A 80 24.51 -24.45 3.68
N THR A 81 24.01 -25.69 3.75
CA THR A 81 23.38 -26.37 2.62
C THR A 81 22.08 -25.68 2.22
N CYS A 82 21.22 -25.32 3.17
CA CYS A 82 19.99 -24.54 2.92
C CYS A 82 20.29 -23.26 2.10
N LYS A 83 21.28 -22.47 2.52
CA LYS A 83 21.70 -21.26 1.80
C LYS A 83 22.23 -21.60 0.40
N GLY A 84 23.06 -22.64 0.31
CA GLY A 84 23.62 -23.11 -0.96
C GLY A 84 22.57 -23.57 -1.96
N TYR A 85 21.41 -24.05 -1.50
CA TYR A 85 20.29 -24.44 -2.36
C TYR A 85 19.44 -23.25 -2.78
N LEU A 86 19.03 -22.41 -1.82
CA LEU A 86 18.12 -21.31 -2.10
C LEU A 86 18.79 -20.16 -2.86
N LYS A 87 20.05 -19.83 -2.58
CA LYS A 87 20.76 -18.73 -3.27
C LYS A 87 21.03 -19.04 -4.75
N LYS A 88 21.13 -20.31 -5.13
CA LYS A 88 21.21 -20.72 -6.55
C LYS A 88 20.02 -20.29 -7.37
N LEU A 89 18.84 -20.12 -6.75
CA LEU A 89 17.64 -19.62 -7.43
C LEU A 89 17.77 -18.16 -7.87
N SER A 90 18.75 -17.42 -7.35
CA SER A 90 19.03 -16.03 -7.68
C SER A 90 20.32 -15.81 -8.49
N GLU A 91 21.02 -16.88 -8.86
CA GLU A 91 22.22 -16.77 -9.69
C GLU A 91 21.86 -16.37 -11.13
N ASP A 92 22.60 -15.42 -11.70
CA ASP A 92 22.36 -14.93 -13.06
C ASP A 92 22.46 -16.07 -14.08
N GLY A 93 21.40 -16.25 -14.87
CA GLY A 93 21.33 -17.30 -15.90
C GLY A 93 21.12 -18.72 -15.35
N ALA A 94 20.97 -18.89 -14.03
CA ALA A 94 20.56 -20.16 -13.45
C ALA A 94 19.08 -20.43 -13.74
N ASN A 95 18.74 -21.72 -13.78
CA ASN A 95 17.35 -22.13 -13.75
C ASN A 95 16.79 -21.90 -12.34
N CYS A 96 15.52 -21.53 -12.21
CA CYS A 96 14.82 -21.46 -10.91
C CYS A 96 14.53 -22.85 -10.30
N HIS A 97 15.30 -23.86 -10.69
CA HIS A 97 15.20 -25.23 -10.22
C HIS A 97 16.56 -25.94 -10.23
N GLY A 98 16.68 -27.00 -9.43
CA GLY A 98 17.89 -27.82 -9.35
C GLY A 98 18.22 -28.58 -10.65
N ASN A 99 19.40 -29.21 -10.68
CA ASN A 99 19.99 -29.81 -11.90
C ASN A 99 19.19 -30.98 -12.52
N GLU A 100 18.27 -31.57 -11.77
CA GLU A 100 17.68 -32.87 -12.13
C GLU A 100 16.18 -32.82 -12.43
N HIS A 101 15.46 -31.79 -11.99
CA HIS A 101 13.99 -31.73 -12.08
C HIS A 101 13.48 -30.33 -12.39
N GLY A 102 12.43 -30.26 -13.20
CA GLY A 102 11.78 -29.01 -13.59
C GLY A 102 11.06 -28.32 -12.44
N ASP A 103 10.94 -27.00 -12.55
CA ASP A 103 10.23 -26.17 -11.60
C ASP A 103 8.73 -26.52 -11.56
N THR A 104 8.22 -26.81 -10.35
CA THR A 104 6.80 -27.14 -10.13
C THR A 104 6.02 -25.99 -9.48
N LYS A 105 6.70 -24.95 -8.96
CA LYS A 105 6.08 -23.91 -8.13
C LYS A 105 6.64 -22.47 -8.34
N GLY A 106 7.61 -22.24 -9.22
CA GLY A 106 8.21 -20.93 -9.47
C GLY A 106 9.56 -20.67 -8.79
N GLY A 107 10.23 -21.68 -8.25
CA GLY A 107 11.43 -21.53 -7.40
C GLY A 107 11.65 -22.71 -6.46
N THR A 108 12.24 -23.80 -6.95
CA THR A 108 12.38 -25.06 -6.20
C THR A 108 13.74 -25.71 -6.36
N TRP A 109 14.51 -25.81 -5.28
CA TRP A 109 15.69 -26.67 -5.26
C TRP A 109 15.36 -28.04 -4.67
N GLN A 110 15.46 -29.09 -5.49
CA GLN A 110 15.26 -30.47 -5.05
C GLN A 110 16.60 -31.14 -4.78
N ILE A 111 16.68 -31.87 -3.67
CA ILE A 111 17.83 -32.70 -3.31
C ILE A 111 17.43 -34.15 -3.57
N SER A 112 17.93 -34.77 -4.63
CA SER A 112 18.03 -36.24 -4.83
C SER A 112 18.42 -36.55 -6.29
N ASP A 113 18.96 -37.76 -6.50
CA ASP A 113 19.23 -38.36 -7.83
C ASP A 113 17.94 -38.81 -8.57
N ASN A 114 16.75 -38.73 -7.92
CA ASN A 114 15.46 -39.28 -8.40
C ASN A 114 14.21 -38.39 -8.16
N GLY A 115 14.36 -37.17 -7.63
CA GLY A 115 13.31 -36.14 -7.55
C GLY A 115 12.32 -36.20 -6.36
N ALA A 116 12.61 -36.98 -5.31
CA ALA A 116 11.59 -37.37 -4.34
C ALA A 116 11.92 -37.20 -2.85
N ASP A 117 13.08 -36.65 -2.47
CA ASP A 117 13.51 -36.73 -1.06
C ASP A 117 13.22 -35.45 -0.27
N ILE A 118 13.90 -34.34 -0.57
CA ILE A 118 13.71 -33.06 0.15
C ILE A 118 13.66 -31.92 -0.87
N SER A 119 12.75 -30.97 -0.69
CA SER A 119 12.70 -29.77 -1.51
C SER A 119 12.72 -28.49 -0.69
N TYR A 120 13.51 -27.52 -1.17
CA TYR A 120 13.59 -26.16 -0.66
C TYR A 120 12.91 -25.25 -1.67
N HIS A 121 11.90 -24.51 -1.24
CA HIS A 121 11.16 -23.59 -2.09
C HIS A 121 11.39 -22.15 -1.64
N ALA A 122 11.34 -21.24 -2.60
CA ALA A 122 11.24 -19.81 -2.36
C ALA A 122 10.31 -19.18 -3.41
N ILE A 123 9.11 -18.80 -2.99
CA ILE A 123 8.03 -18.36 -3.88
C ILE A 123 7.74 -16.89 -3.61
N ALA A 124 7.88 -16.04 -4.62
CA ALA A 124 7.57 -14.61 -4.50
C ALA A 124 6.05 -14.37 -4.57
N SER A 125 5.53 -13.45 -3.75
CA SER A 125 4.16 -12.96 -3.86
C SER A 125 4.06 -11.48 -3.46
N TYR A 126 3.15 -10.73 -4.07
CA TYR A 126 2.78 -9.39 -3.61
C TYR A 126 1.72 -9.42 -2.50
N VAL A 127 1.20 -10.61 -2.19
CA VAL A 127 0.15 -10.85 -1.21
C VAL A 127 0.78 -11.52 0.02
N PRO A 128 0.45 -11.09 1.25
CA PRO A 128 1.04 -11.65 2.46
C PRO A 128 0.59 -13.09 2.70
N PRO A 129 1.27 -13.83 3.60
CA PRO A 129 0.85 -15.18 3.94
C PRO A 129 -0.52 -15.20 4.63
N GLN A 130 -1.27 -16.27 4.41
CA GLN A 130 -2.51 -16.56 5.13
C GLN A 130 -2.23 -17.00 6.57
N GLN A 131 -1.13 -17.73 6.77
CA GLN A 131 -0.72 -18.22 8.07
C GLN A 131 0.01 -17.11 8.83
N ASP A 132 -0.02 -17.20 10.15
CA ASP A 132 0.77 -16.37 11.04
C ASP A 132 2.25 -16.84 11.01
N ALA A 133 2.90 -16.56 9.88
CA ALA A 133 4.23 -17.06 9.51
C ALA A 133 5.15 -15.94 9.00
N LEU A 134 4.76 -14.68 9.18
CA LEU A 134 5.58 -13.53 8.79
C LEU A 134 6.74 -13.38 9.78
N ASN A 135 7.97 -13.47 9.27
CA ASN A 135 9.23 -13.37 10.01
C ASN A 135 9.37 -14.37 11.18
N LYS A 136 8.67 -15.51 11.12
CA LYS A 136 8.77 -16.59 12.10
C LYS A 136 8.49 -17.95 11.49
N LEU A 137 9.08 -18.99 12.07
CA LEU A 137 8.91 -20.37 11.61
C LEU A 137 7.47 -20.86 11.84
N TRP A 138 6.97 -21.56 10.83
CA TRP A 138 5.70 -22.26 10.81
C TRP A 138 5.96 -23.74 10.52
N THR A 139 5.62 -24.62 11.47
CA THR A 139 5.89 -26.06 11.41
C THR A 139 4.69 -26.90 11.03
N ASP A 140 3.51 -26.28 10.93
CA ASP A 140 2.23 -26.99 10.79
C ASP A 140 1.80 -27.17 9.32
N GLY A 141 2.72 -26.99 8.37
CA GLY A 141 2.48 -27.24 6.95
C GLY A 141 3.12 -26.23 6.01
N ALA A 142 2.76 -26.33 4.73
CA ALA A 142 3.06 -25.32 3.73
C ALA A 142 2.32 -24.00 4.04
N ILE A 143 2.93 -22.88 3.62
CA ILE A 143 2.30 -21.56 3.67
C ILE A 143 1.81 -21.16 2.27
N SER A 144 0.78 -20.31 2.24
CA SER A 144 0.17 -19.81 1.01
C SER A 144 -0.16 -18.33 1.15
N GLU A 145 -0.24 -17.63 0.01
CA GLU A 145 -0.77 -16.27 0.01
C GLU A 145 -2.22 -16.24 0.46
N GLN A 146 -2.61 -15.10 1.06
CA GLN A 146 -4.01 -14.82 1.33
C GLN A 146 -4.82 -14.78 0.04
N LYS A 147 -6.09 -15.17 0.15
CA LYS A 147 -7.03 -14.98 -0.96
C LYS A 147 -7.45 -13.52 -1.02
N VAL A 148 -7.01 -12.83 -2.07
CA VAL A 148 -7.45 -11.45 -2.36
C VAL A 148 -8.96 -11.41 -2.62
N ASN A 149 -9.66 -10.55 -1.89
CA ASN A 149 -11.09 -10.38 -2.04
C ASN A 149 -11.42 -9.28 -3.06
N LYS A 150 -12.09 -9.66 -4.14
CA LYS A 150 -12.63 -8.74 -5.16
C LYS A 150 -14.14 -8.51 -5.04
N GLY A 151 -14.78 -9.09 -4.02
CA GLY A 151 -16.20 -8.99 -3.71
C GLY A 151 -16.50 -7.96 -2.60
N ALA A 152 -17.60 -8.16 -1.88
CA ALA A 152 -18.12 -7.17 -0.92
C ALA A 152 -17.42 -7.12 0.46
N GLY A 153 -16.34 -7.88 0.66
CA GLY A 153 -15.61 -7.90 1.94
C GLY A 153 -14.34 -7.04 1.91
N PRO A 154 -13.53 -7.08 2.97
CA PRO A 154 -12.24 -6.40 3.00
C PRO A 154 -11.25 -7.01 1.99
N PRO A 155 -10.26 -6.25 1.48
CA PRO A 155 -9.31 -6.74 0.46
C PRO A 155 -8.52 -7.97 0.89
N LEU A 156 -8.20 -8.04 2.19
CA LEU A 156 -7.51 -9.12 2.88
C LEU A 156 -8.25 -9.45 4.18
N ASP A 157 -8.25 -10.73 4.56
CA ASP A 157 -8.88 -11.23 5.79
C ASP A 157 -8.11 -12.46 6.32
N PRO A 158 -7.43 -12.37 7.48
CA PRO A 158 -7.31 -11.18 8.33
C PRO A 158 -6.42 -10.10 7.71
N MET A 159 -6.61 -8.84 8.14
CA MET A 159 -5.70 -7.75 7.77
C MET A 159 -4.29 -8.05 8.32
N PRO A 160 -3.24 -8.01 7.50
CA PRO A 160 -1.86 -8.28 7.91
C PRO A 160 -1.23 -7.07 8.64
N LEU A 161 -1.56 -6.90 9.92
CA LEU A 161 -1.31 -5.66 10.67
C LEU A 161 0.18 -5.33 10.94
N ASP A 162 1.07 -6.33 10.89
CA ASP A 162 2.51 -6.15 11.07
C ASP A 162 3.29 -6.11 9.75
N SER A 163 2.62 -6.40 8.62
CA SER A 163 3.20 -6.15 7.30
C SER A 163 3.53 -4.66 7.16
N HIS A 164 4.60 -4.37 6.44
CA HIS A 164 4.97 -3.00 6.08
C HIS A 164 5.36 -2.10 7.28
N ALA A 165 5.61 -2.65 8.47
CA ALA A 165 6.02 -1.87 9.64
C ALA A 165 7.26 -0.99 9.37
N ALA A 166 8.16 -1.44 8.49
CA ALA A 166 9.36 -0.72 8.07
C ALA A 166 9.15 0.15 6.80
N VAL A 167 7.93 0.30 6.29
CA VAL A 167 7.69 1.21 5.15
C VAL A 167 7.79 2.64 5.62
N LYS A 168 8.76 3.36 5.04
CA LYS A 168 8.83 4.81 5.09
C LYS A 168 7.88 5.42 4.03
N PRO A 169 7.08 6.42 4.39
CA PRO A 169 6.15 7.04 3.47
C PRO A 169 6.87 7.86 2.38
N VAL A 170 6.12 8.17 1.32
CA VAL A 170 6.50 8.99 0.18
C VAL A 170 5.28 9.80 -0.26
N ALA A 171 5.51 10.97 -0.84
CA ALA A 171 4.48 11.90 -1.31
C ALA A 171 3.63 11.41 -2.51
N CYS A 172 3.37 10.10 -2.65
CA CYS A 172 2.49 9.58 -3.70
C CYS A 172 1.02 9.45 -3.28
N HIS A 173 0.17 9.52 -4.29
CA HIS A 173 -1.26 9.30 -4.25
C HIS A 173 -1.59 8.12 -5.17
N SER A 174 -2.04 7.00 -4.61
CA SER A 174 -2.48 5.83 -5.38
C SER A 174 -3.78 6.16 -6.09
N HIS A 175 -3.66 6.48 -7.37
CA HIS A 175 -4.78 6.84 -8.25
C HIS A 175 -5.58 5.59 -8.61
N ASN A 176 -6.91 5.73 -8.63
CA ASN A 176 -7.85 4.60 -8.80
C ASN A 176 -7.45 3.38 -7.97
N ASP A 177 -7.10 3.59 -6.70
CA ASP A 177 -6.51 2.55 -5.85
C ASP A 177 -7.39 1.29 -5.75
N TYR A 178 -8.70 1.45 -5.89
CA TYR A 178 -9.66 0.36 -5.91
C TYR A 178 -9.56 -0.55 -7.15
N GLU A 179 -8.81 -0.18 -8.18
CA GLU A 179 -8.51 -1.05 -9.34
C GLU A 179 -7.27 -1.92 -9.12
N ARG A 180 -6.51 -1.65 -8.05
CA ARG A 180 -5.35 -2.44 -7.66
C ARG A 180 -5.74 -3.87 -7.31
N GLU A 181 -4.76 -4.75 -7.34
CA GLU A 181 -4.97 -6.14 -6.97
C GLU A 181 -5.38 -6.24 -5.50
N VAL A 182 -4.66 -5.56 -4.62
CA VAL A 182 -5.00 -5.44 -3.19
C VAL A 182 -5.08 -3.95 -2.82
N PRO A 183 -6.26 -3.32 -2.96
CA PRO A 183 -6.48 -1.92 -2.60
C PRO A 183 -6.05 -1.61 -1.17
N LEU A 184 -5.62 -0.38 -0.93
CA LEU A 184 -4.95 0.15 0.27
C LEU A 184 -3.64 -0.57 0.61
N PHE A 185 -3.60 -1.89 0.63
CA PHE A 185 -2.44 -2.65 1.04
C PHE A 185 -1.23 -2.44 0.12
N GLN A 186 -1.45 -2.47 -1.20
CA GLN A 186 -0.39 -2.13 -2.16
C GLN A 186 0.00 -0.65 -2.04
N ALA A 187 -0.96 0.27 -1.84
CA ALA A 187 -0.73 1.70 -1.54
C ALA A 187 0.28 1.89 -0.41
N LEU A 188 0.02 1.21 0.70
CA LEU A 188 0.85 1.21 1.88
C LEU A 188 2.21 0.53 1.62
N ALA A 189 2.28 -0.55 0.84
CA ALA A 189 3.53 -1.22 0.48
C ALA A 189 4.52 -0.30 -0.29
N ALA A 190 3.98 0.60 -1.13
CA ALA A 190 4.77 1.60 -1.86
C ALA A 190 5.18 2.81 -0.99
N GLY A 191 4.47 3.00 0.13
CA GLY A 191 4.59 4.17 1.00
C GLY A 191 3.71 5.36 0.61
N CYS A 192 2.70 5.18 -0.24
CA CYS A 192 1.81 6.29 -0.60
C CYS A 192 0.99 6.81 0.57
N VAL A 193 1.10 8.10 0.85
CA VAL A 193 0.35 8.77 1.92
C VAL A 193 -1.08 9.13 1.54
N SER A 194 -1.54 8.69 0.36
CA SER A 194 -2.91 8.92 -0.07
C SER A 194 -3.39 7.88 -1.08
N THR A 195 -4.69 7.62 -1.07
CA THR A 195 -5.41 6.77 -2.04
C THR A 195 -6.66 7.47 -2.54
N GLU A 196 -7.17 7.05 -3.69
CA GLU A 196 -8.46 7.46 -4.23
C GLU A 196 -9.50 6.32 -4.20
N ALA A 197 -10.75 6.69 -3.91
CA ALA A 197 -11.92 5.82 -4.04
C ALA A 197 -13.06 6.54 -4.78
N ASP A 198 -13.41 6.02 -5.96
CA ASP A 198 -14.52 6.51 -6.78
C ASP A 198 -15.85 5.96 -6.24
N VAL A 199 -16.75 6.81 -5.75
CA VAL A 199 -17.97 6.36 -5.05
C VAL A 199 -19.27 6.66 -5.80
N TRP A 200 -20.19 5.72 -5.67
CA TRP A 200 -21.58 5.79 -6.14
C TRP A 200 -22.53 5.41 -5.00
N LEU A 201 -23.60 6.17 -4.84
CA LEU A 201 -24.71 5.78 -3.96
C LEU A 201 -25.49 4.62 -4.58
N VAL A 202 -25.57 3.49 -3.87
CA VAL A 202 -26.41 2.34 -4.25
C VAL A 202 -27.22 1.90 -3.04
N GLY A 203 -28.52 2.19 -3.05
CA GLY A 203 -29.35 2.04 -1.85
C GLY A 203 -28.92 3.08 -0.81
N ASP A 204 -28.54 2.61 0.37
CA ASP A 204 -28.13 3.45 1.51
C ASP A 204 -26.61 3.38 1.80
N ASP A 205 -25.82 2.76 0.91
CA ASP A 205 -24.36 2.61 1.06
C ASP A 205 -23.62 3.16 -0.18
N VAL A 206 -22.31 3.40 -0.03
CA VAL A 206 -21.43 3.89 -1.09
C VAL A 206 -20.51 2.80 -1.61
N TYR A 207 -20.71 2.47 -2.89
CA TYR A 207 -19.96 1.45 -3.60
C TYR A 207 -18.90 2.07 -4.49
N ILE A 208 -17.80 1.34 -4.64
CA ILE A 208 -16.61 1.82 -5.32
C ILE A 208 -16.56 1.34 -6.77
N GLY A 209 -16.27 2.26 -7.68
CA GLY A 209 -15.93 1.96 -9.07
C GLY A 209 -15.89 3.20 -9.96
N HIS A 210 -15.09 3.16 -11.03
CA HIS A 210 -15.04 4.26 -12.00
C HIS A 210 -16.36 4.45 -12.76
N THR A 211 -17.02 3.32 -13.06
CA THR A 211 -18.35 3.26 -13.67
C THR A 211 -19.35 2.72 -12.65
N SER A 212 -20.64 3.03 -12.84
CA SER A 212 -21.73 2.63 -11.93
C SER A 212 -21.60 1.17 -11.52
N PRO A 213 -21.21 0.88 -10.25
CA PRO A 213 -21.03 -0.47 -9.80
C PRO A 213 -22.41 -1.10 -9.53
N GLY A 214 -22.48 -2.43 -9.65
CA GLY A 214 -23.57 -3.19 -9.02
C GLY A 214 -23.37 -3.28 -7.50
N SER A 215 -24.06 -4.21 -6.84
CA SER A 215 -23.69 -4.61 -5.48
C SER A 215 -22.26 -5.18 -5.48
N GLY A 216 -21.37 -4.65 -4.66
CA GLY A 216 -19.96 -5.02 -4.69
C GLY A 216 -19.13 -4.45 -3.54
N ARG A 217 -17.99 -3.88 -3.88
CA ARG A 217 -17.02 -3.30 -2.93
C ARG A 217 -17.53 -1.96 -2.38
N SER A 218 -17.69 -1.82 -1.08
CA SER A 218 -18.06 -0.54 -0.45
C SER A 218 -16.86 0.21 0.13
N LEU A 219 -16.98 1.54 0.25
CA LEU A 219 -15.97 2.39 0.87
C LEU A 219 -15.59 1.91 2.27
N GLY A 220 -16.61 1.55 3.06
CA GLY A 220 -16.46 1.04 4.42
C GLY A 220 -15.56 -0.20 4.48
N LYS A 221 -15.85 -1.20 3.64
CA LYS A 221 -15.15 -2.49 3.67
C LYS A 221 -13.75 -2.45 3.05
N GLN A 222 -13.55 -1.63 2.02
CA GLN A 222 -12.28 -1.58 1.31
C GLN A 222 -11.24 -0.66 1.95
N TYR A 223 -11.68 0.43 2.60
CA TYR A 223 -10.77 1.45 3.12
C TYR A 223 -10.95 1.71 4.61
N VAL A 224 -12.17 1.99 5.06
CA VAL A 224 -12.43 2.43 6.45
C VAL A 224 -12.10 1.34 7.46
N ASP A 225 -12.63 0.13 7.27
CA ASP A 225 -12.41 -1.00 8.18
C ASP A 225 -10.91 -1.40 8.23
N PRO A 226 -10.20 -1.57 7.09
CA PRO A 226 -8.76 -1.84 7.10
C PRO A 226 -7.91 -0.73 7.75
N LEU A 227 -8.19 0.55 7.46
CA LEU A 227 -7.47 1.67 8.08
C LEU A 227 -7.68 1.69 9.60
N ARG A 228 -8.92 1.51 10.04
CA ARG A 228 -9.22 1.40 11.47
C ARG A 228 -8.45 0.26 12.11
N ALA A 229 -8.42 -0.93 11.49
CA ALA A 229 -7.70 -2.08 12.03
C ALA A 229 -6.19 -1.79 12.18
N ILE A 230 -5.57 -1.16 11.18
CA ILE A 230 -4.15 -0.74 11.23
C ILE A 230 -3.93 0.27 12.36
N LEU A 231 -4.79 1.29 12.47
CA LEU A 231 -4.63 2.34 13.48
C LEU A 231 -4.88 1.82 14.90
N ASP A 232 -5.91 1.00 15.10
CA ASP A 232 -6.18 0.33 16.38
C ASP A 232 -4.96 -0.53 16.77
N HIS A 233 -4.35 -1.26 15.82
CA HIS A 233 -3.13 -2.05 16.07
C HIS A 233 -1.92 -1.18 16.42
N ASN A 234 -1.68 -0.11 15.66
CA ASN A 234 -0.51 0.76 15.86
C ASN A 234 -0.59 1.57 17.16
N ASN A 235 -1.77 1.69 17.76
CA ASN A 235 -2.03 2.45 18.97
C ASN A 235 -2.45 1.57 20.17
N ASP A 236 -2.20 0.25 20.11
CA ASP A 236 -2.55 -0.72 21.16
C ASP A 236 -4.04 -0.64 21.59
N GLY A 237 -4.91 -0.27 20.66
CA GLY A 237 -6.35 -0.06 20.86
C GLY A 237 -6.73 1.19 21.67
N GLY A 238 -5.76 2.03 22.05
CA GLY A 238 -5.95 3.26 22.84
C GLY A 238 -5.89 4.55 22.04
N ASP A 239 -5.86 5.69 22.75
CA ASP A 239 -5.90 7.05 22.18
C ASP A 239 -4.52 7.55 21.69
N GLY A 240 -3.70 6.64 21.17
CA GLY A 240 -2.39 6.97 20.63
C GLY A 240 -2.49 7.83 19.37
N ASN A 241 -1.38 8.46 18.99
CA ASN A 241 -1.33 9.34 17.81
C ASN A 241 -0.60 8.73 16.60
N ALA A 242 -0.23 7.44 16.65
CA ALA A 242 0.48 6.79 15.56
C ALA A 242 -0.43 6.61 14.33
N GLY A 243 0.03 7.10 13.18
CA GLY A 243 -0.60 6.90 11.89
C GLY A 243 -0.41 5.49 11.34
N VAL A 244 -0.71 5.32 10.05
CA VAL A 244 -0.65 4.00 9.38
C VAL A 244 0.77 3.47 9.21
N TYR A 245 1.77 4.36 9.16
CA TYR A 245 3.18 3.99 9.00
C TYR A 245 3.90 3.98 10.36
N LYS A 246 4.21 2.79 10.89
CA LYS A 246 4.99 2.67 12.15
C LYS A 246 6.37 3.34 12.05
N ALA A 247 7.00 3.33 10.88
CA ALA A 247 8.29 3.98 10.64
C ALA A 247 8.21 5.53 10.62
N SER A 248 7.02 6.10 10.45
CA SER A 248 6.76 7.55 10.50
C SER A 248 5.40 7.82 11.15
N PRO A 249 5.28 7.67 12.48
CA PRO A 249 3.99 7.64 13.18
C PRO A 249 3.24 8.98 13.13
N GLY A 250 3.90 10.09 12.79
CA GLY A 250 3.24 11.39 12.61
C GLY A 250 2.64 11.60 11.22
N GLN A 251 2.88 10.70 10.26
CA GLN A 251 2.39 10.87 8.90
C GLN A 251 0.88 10.62 8.81
N SER A 252 0.11 11.67 8.54
CA SER A 252 -1.32 11.56 8.20
C SER A 252 -1.51 10.89 6.84
N PHE A 253 -2.58 10.11 6.70
CA PHE A 253 -2.97 9.44 5.47
C PHE A 253 -4.23 10.08 4.89
N THR A 254 -4.26 10.36 3.59
CA THR A 254 -5.42 11.00 2.95
C THR A 254 -6.22 10.00 2.11
N ILE A 255 -7.51 9.83 2.42
CA ILE A 255 -8.44 9.16 1.50
C ILE A 255 -9.13 10.24 0.67
N LEU A 256 -8.87 10.26 -0.63
CA LEU A 256 -9.65 11.05 -1.57
C LEU A 256 -10.87 10.25 -2.02
N VAL A 257 -12.06 10.80 -1.81
CA VAL A 257 -13.34 10.18 -2.18
C VAL A 257 -13.90 10.97 -3.36
N ASP A 258 -13.88 10.38 -4.55
CA ASP A 258 -14.36 11.02 -5.77
C ASP A 258 -15.84 10.69 -6.00
N PHE A 259 -16.70 11.71 -5.92
CA PHE A 259 -18.15 11.55 -6.05
C PHE A 259 -18.53 11.52 -7.53
N LYS A 260 -18.89 10.33 -8.04
CA LYS A 260 -19.23 10.17 -9.46
C LYS A 260 -20.61 10.67 -9.84
N THR A 261 -21.46 10.99 -8.86
CA THR A 261 -22.79 11.55 -9.10
C THR A 261 -23.12 12.63 -8.07
N SER A 262 -23.99 13.55 -8.45
CA SER A 262 -24.55 14.58 -7.56
C SER A 262 -25.80 14.09 -6.81
N ALA A 263 -25.95 12.78 -6.58
CA ALA A 263 -27.11 12.26 -5.88
C ALA A 263 -27.10 12.74 -4.42
N ASP A 264 -28.19 13.39 -3.99
CA ASP A 264 -28.28 14.14 -2.72
C ASP A 264 -27.81 13.34 -1.49
N GLY A 265 -28.10 12.04 -1.45
CA GLY A 265 -27.75 11.16 -0.33
C GLY A 265 -26.32 10.61 -0.35
N THR A 266 -25.51 10.88 -1.37
CA THR A 266 -24.15 10.31 -1.47
C THR A 266 -23.26 10.80 -0.34
N LEU A 267 -23.32 12.10 0.00
CA LEU A 267 -22.54 12.65 1.11
C LEU A 267 -22.94 12.00 2.44
N ASP A 268 -24.24 11.83 2.67
CA ASP A 268 -24.76 11.23 3.91
C ASP A 268 -24.29 9.78 4.06
N ALA A 269 -24.29 9.01 2.97
CA ALA A 269 -23.78 7.64 2.96
C ALA A 269 -22.26 7.57 3.13
N VAL A 270 -21.48 8.51 2.57
CA VAL A 270 -20.03 8.63 2.87
C VAL A 270 -19.80 8.96 4.35
N VAL A 271 -20.54 9.91 4.90
CA VAL A 271 -20.46 10.29 6.33
C VAL A 271 -20.75 9.09 7.23
N ALA A 272 -21.78 8.29 6.89
CA ALA A 272 -22.11 7.05 7.59
C ALA A 272 -20.98 6.01 7.47
N ALA A 273 -20.43 5.82 6.27
CA ALA A 273 -19.32 4.88 6.05
C ALA A 273 -18.07 5.24 6.87
N LEU A 274 -17.81 6.52 7.12
CA LEU A 274 -16.67 7.03 7.90
C LEU A 274 -16.84 6.93 9.42
N GLN A 275 -18.04 6.61 9.91
CA GLN A 275 -18.35 6.55 11.33
C GLN A 275 -17.35 5.73 12.17
N PRO A 276 -16.87 4.55 11.74
CA PRO A 276 -15.90 3.78 12.52
C PRO A 276 -14.57 4.49 12.80
N LEU A 277 -14.10 5.36 11.89
CA LEU A 277 -12.90 6.16 12.11
C LEU A 277 -13.19 7.39 12.98
N ARG A 278 -14.37 8.00 12.80
CA ARG A 278 -14.84 9.15 13.59
C ARG A 278 -14.98 8.80 15.07
N GLU A 279 -15.63 7.69 15.39
CA GLU A 279 -15.83 7.23 16.78
C GLU A 279 -14.51 6.97 17.52
N LYS A 280 -13.45 6.67 16.77
CA LYS A 280 -12.10 6.47 17.29
C LYS A 280 -11.25 7.75 17.34
N GLY A 281 -11.77 8.88 16.84
CA GLY A 281 -11.05 10.14 16.80
C GLY A 281 -9.89 10.17 15.79
N TYR A 282 -9.90 9.27 14.79
CA TYR A 282 -8.84 9.18 13.78
C TYR A 282 -8.99 10.18 12.62
N LEU A 283 -10.14 10.84 12.50
CA LEU A 283 -10.42 11.78 11.40
C LEU A 283 -9.97 13.20 11.73
N SER A 284 -9.25 13.81 10.77
CA SER A 284 -8.97 15.24 10.78
C SER A 284 -10.29 16.01 10.73
N HIS A 285 -10.38 17.12 11.45
CA HIS A 285 -11.64 17.84 11.64
C HIS A 285 -11.40 19.33 11.86
N VAL A 286 -12.49 20.09 11.97
CA VAL A 286 -12.45 21.50 12.36
C VAL A 286 -12.85 21.64 13.82
N ASP A 287 -11.97 22.23 14.62
CA ASP A 287 -12.27 22.66 16.00
C ASP A 287 -12.28 24.19 16.07
N GLY A 288 -13.48 24.76 16.14
CA GLY A 288 -13.69 26.20 16.01
C GLY A 288 -13.25 26.72 14.64
N ASP A 289 -12.20 27.54 14.62
CA ASP A 289 -11.60 28.12 13.40
C ASP A 289 -10.23 27.49 13.08
N GLN A 290 -9.98 26.26 13.53
CA GLN A 290 -8.71 25.56 13.32
C GLN A 290 -8.92 24.19 12.67
N PHE A 291 -8.09 23.92 11.66
CA PHE A 291 -7.90 22.56 11.15
C PHE A 291 -7.06 21.75 12.15
N VAL A 292 -7.58 20.61 12.57
CA VAL A 292 -6.89 19.65 13.43
C VAL A 292 -6.55 18.42 12.61
N GLU A 293 -5.28 18.28 12.22
CA GLU A 293 -4.81 17.09 11.50
C GLU A 293 -4.78 15.87 12.44
N ARG A 294 -5.36 14.76 11.98
CA ARG A 294 -5.33 13.44 12.62
C ARG A 294 -4.75 12.41 11.66
N GLN A 295 -4.82 11.14 12.05
CA GLN A 295 -4.22 10.01 11.32
C GLN A 295 -4.81 9.85 9.92
N VAL A 296 -6.09 10.19 9.74
CA VAL A 296 -6.78 10.14 8.45
C VAL A 296 -7.41 11.48 8.12
N THR A 297 -7.11 12.01 6.93
CA THR A 297 -7.79 13.17 6.36
C THR A 297 -8.66 12.72 5.20
N VAL A 298 -9.95 13.07 5.19
CA VAL A 298 -10.86 12.73 4.09
C VAL A 298 -11.01 13.94 3.18
N VAL A 299 -10.79 13.73 1.88
CA VAL A 299 -10.92 14.77 0.85
C VAL A 299 -11.98 14.35 -0.16
N ALA A 300 -13.08 15.09 -0.26
CA ALA A 300 -14.13 14.88 -1.22
C ALA A 300 -13.81 15.63 -2.54
N SER A 301 -14.02 14.96 -3.66
CA SER A 301 -13.83 15.49 -5.01
C SER A 301 -15.02 15.18 -5.92
N GLY A 302 -14.93 15.55 -7.20
CA GLY A 302 -15.95 15.27 -8.20
C GLY A 302 -17.24 16.07 -8.00
N SER A 303 -18.35 15.36 -7.88
CA SER A 303 -19.70 15.93 -7.71
C SER A 303 -20.06 16.24 -6.25
N ALA A 304 -19.09 16.24 -5.34
CA ALA A 304 -19.32 16.48 -3.92
C ALA A 304 -19.90 17.89 -3.68
N PRO A 305 -20.88 18.06 -2.77
CA PRO A 305 -21.49 19.36 -2.52
C PRO A 305 -20.60 20.23 -1.61
N LEU A 306 -19.79 21.11 -2.23
CA LEU A 306 -18.89 22.04 -1.52
C LEU A 306 -19.60 22.89 -0.47
N ASP A 307 -20.84 23.31 -0.73
CA ASP A 307 -21.65 24.13 0.18
C ASP A 307 -21.96 23.39 1.49
N ARG A 308 -22.36 22.12 1.41
CA ARG A 308 -22.60 21.27 2.58
C ARG A 308 -21.30 20.95 3.33
N ILE A 309 -20.23 20.63 2.62
CA ILE A 309 -18.90 20.38 3.20
C ILE A 309 -18.39 21.63 3.93
N SER A 310 -18.51 22.81 3.32
CA SER A 310 -18.05 24.07 3.89
C SER A 310 -18.87 24.51 5.09
N SER A 311 -20.19 24.33 5.06
CA SER A 311 -21.10 24.71 6.15
C SER A 311 -21.16 23.68 7.29
N GLY A 312 -20.74 22.44 7.02
CA GLY A 312 -20.89 21.30 7.95
C GLY A 312 -22.28 20.67 7.96
N ASP A 313 -23.14 20.98 6.99
CA ASP A 313 -24.50 20.43 6.93
C ASP A 313 -24.50 18.93 6.66
N GLY A 314 -24.78 18.14 7.70
CA GLY A 314 -24.73 16.68 7.68
C GLY A 314 -23.31 16.10 7.72
N VAL A 315 -22.29 16.90 8.02
CA VAL A 315 -20.89 16.46 8.20
C VAL A 315 -20.46 16.73 9.65
N PRO A 316 -20.59 15.75 10.56
CA PRO A 316 -20.17 15.89 11.95
C PRO A 316 -18.73 16.35 12.06
N ASP A 317 -18.46 17.28 12.98
CA ASP A 317 -17.13 17.86 13.25
C ASP A 317 -16.42 18.48 12.02
N ARG A 318 -17.14 18.65 10.88
CA ARG A 318 -16.58 19.07 9.59
C ARG A 318 -15.32 18.26 9.23
N ASP A 319 -15.42 16.94 9.35
CA ASP A 319 -14.32 16.00 9.18
C ASP A 319 -14.11 15.49 7.73
N ILE A 320 -14.75 16.16 6.77
CA ILE A 320 -14.55 15.96 5.34
C ILE A 320 -14.16 17.32 4.75
N PHE A 321 -13.07 17.35 3.99
CA PHE A 321 -12.55 18.52 3.32
C PHE A 321 -12.74 18.39 1.81
N TYR A 322 -12.64 19.49 1.08
CA TYR A 322 -12.84 19.53 -0.37
C TYR A 322 -11.51 19.51 -1.13
N ASP A 323 -11.54 18.95 -2.34
CA ASP A 323 -10.50 19.06 -3.35
C ASP A 323 -10.75 20.30 -4.21
N ALA A 324 -10.07 21.40 -3.87
CA ALA A 324 -10.19 22.66 -4.63
C ALA A 324 -9.63 22.50 -6.05
N LYS A 325 -10.06 23.37 -6.97
CA LYS A 325 -9.49 23.43 -8.32
C LYS A 325 -8.23 24.28 -8.32
N VAL A 326 -7.08 23.66 -8.58
CA VAL A 326 -5.78 24.35 -8.52
C VAL A 326 -5.66 25.51 -9.52
N ASP A 327 -6.36 25.43 -10.65
CA ASP A 327 -6.40 26.44 -11.71
C ASP A 327 -7.54 27.47 -11.55
N ALA A 328 -8.33 27.38 -10.47
CA ALA A 328 -9.47 28.24 -10.20
C ALA A 328 -9.64 28.55 -8.69
N LEU A 329 -8.53 28.73 -7.97
CA LEU A 329 -8.52 28.97 -6.52
C LEU A 329 -9.18 30.29 -6.08
N GLY A 330 -9.45 31.20 -7.01
CA GLY A 330 -10.13 32.48 -6.77
C GLY A 330 -11.65 32.43 -6.97
N ASP A 331 -12.20 31.33 -7.49
CA ASP A 331 -13.64 31.21 -7.77
C ASP A 331 -14.46 31.02 -6.49
N GLU A 332 -13.85 30.48 -5.43
CA GLU A 332 -14.46 30.20 -4.14
C GLU A 332 -13.51 30.60 -3.00
N ASP A 333 -14.04 30.78 -1.78
CA ASP A 333 -13.24 31.09 -0.59
C ASP A 333 -12.65 29.81 0.03
N TYR A 334 -11.70 29.20 -0.68
CA TYR A 334 -10.98 28.03 -0.17
C TYR A 334 -10.01 28.42 0.95
N THR A 335 -10.11 27.69 2.06
CA THR A 335 -9.29 27.78 3.27
C THR A 335 -9.00 26.38 3.81
N THR A 336 -8.14 26.29 4.82
CA THR A 336 -7.90 25.01 5.53
C THR A 336 -9.11 24.46 6.27
N LEU A 337 -10.20 25.24 6.42
CA LEU A 337 -11.42 24.81 7.11
C LEU A 337 -12.41 24.08 6.18
N ASN A 338 -12.31 24.29 4.86
CA ASN A 338 -13.20 23.64 3.89
C ASN A 338 -12.46 22.78 2.88
N SER A 339 -11.15 23.01 2.66
CA SER A 339 -10.35 22.29 1.70
C SER A 339 -9.04 21.80 2.31
N ASN A 340 -8.55 20.67 1.82
CA ASN A 340 -7.21 20.18 2.15
C ASN A 340 -6.32 20.09 0.91
N TYR A 341 -6.92 19.79 -0.25
CA TYR A 341 -6.24 19.66 -1.52
C TYR A 341 -6.59 20.81 -2.47
N ALA A 342 -5.69 21.04 -3.42
CA ALA A 342 -5.93 21.77 -4.66
C ALA A 342 -5.39 20.93 -5.82
N SER A 343 -6.28 20.46 -6.69
CA SER A 343 -5.92 19.51 -7.74
C SER A 343 -6.35 19.93 -9.13
N GLY A 344 -5.69 19.36 -10.15
CA GLY A 344 -6.07 19.57 -11.55
C GLY A 344 -5.37 18.60 -12.52
N ALA A 345 -5.96 18.40 -13.69
CA ALA A 345 -5.30 17.67 -14.78
C ALA A 345 -4.11 18.47 -15.27
N TRP A 346 -2.92 17.87 -15.35
CA TRP A 346 -1.68 18.59 -15.62
C TRP A 346 -1.75 19.48 -16.86
N ASN A 347 -2.15 18.93 -18.00
CA ASN A 347 -2.16 19.68 -19.26
C ASN A 347 -3.26 20.75 -19.28
N SER A 348 -4.44 20.47 -18.70
CA SER A 348 -5.54 21.43 -18.67
C SER A 348 -5.28 22.59 -17.71
N ALA A 349 -4.75 22.28 -16.51
CA ALA A 349 -4.50 23.26 -15.46
C ALA A 349 -3.27 24.13 -15.75
N THR A 350 -2.20 23.53 -16.30
CA THR A 350 -0.91 24.22 -16.45
C THR A 350 -0.56 24.58 -17.89
N GLY A 351 -1.21 23.97 -18.89
CA GLY A 351 -0.76 24.00 -20.27
C GLY A 351 0.58 23.27 -20.50
N GLY A 352 1.01 22.43 -19.55
CA GLY A 352 2.34 21.81 -19.52
C GLY A 352 3.47 22.75 -19.08
N SER A 353 3.14 23.90 -18.47
CA SER A 353 4.10 24.95 -18.09
C SER A 353 4.53 24.81 -16.64
N ASP A 354 5.82 24.63 -16.41
CA ASP A 354 6.42 24.59 -15.08
C ASP A 354 6.25 25.92 -14.32
N THR A 355 6.30 27.05 -15.04
CA THR A 355 6.07 28.38 -14.45
C THR A 355 4.63 28.51 -13.94
N THR A 356 3.66 28.00 -14.70
CA THR A 356 2.25 28.02 -14.28
C THR A 356 2.05 27.11 -13.08
N ALA A 357 2.63 25.91 -13.12
CA ALA A 357 2.58 24.96 -12.01
C ALA A 357 3.19 25.54 -10.73
N ALA A 358 4.33 26.22 -10.82
CA ALA A 358 4.98 26.87 -9.68
C ALA A 358 4.11 27.97 -9.06
N GLN A 359 3.45 28.78 -9.89
CA GLN A 359 2.54 29.82 -9.39
C GLN A 359 1.32 29.20 -8.70
N GLN A 360 0.69 28.20 -9.34
CA GLN A 360 -0.43 27.45 -8.79
C GLN A 360 -0.09 26.77 -7.46
N VAL A 361 1.13 26.23 -7.34
CA VAL A 361 1.61 25.66 -6.08
C VAL A 361 1.73 26.74 -5.00
N SER A 362 2.35 27.88 -5.32
CA SER A 362 2.46 29.01 -4.38
C SER A 362 1.08 29.50 -3.93
N ASP A 363 0.14 29.68 -4.85
CA ASP A 363 -1.20 30.19 -4.56
C ASP A 363 -2.01 29.22 -3.68
N ALA A 364 -1.85 27.91 -3.89
CA ALA A 364 -2.46 26.87 -3.06
C ALA A 364 -1.83 26.82 -1.66
N HIS A 365 -0.49 26.91 -1.58
CA HIS A 365 0.25 26.93 -0.32
C HIS A 365 -0.06 28.16 0.52
N ASP A 366 -0.27 29.33 -0.09
CA ASP A 366 -0.73 30.55 0.59
C ASP A 366 -2.12 30.39 1.24
N LYS A 367 -2.93 29.47 0.72
CA LYS A 367 -4.23 29.05 1.29
C LYS A 367 -4.10 27.86 2.25
N GLY A 368 -2.91 27.31 2.43
CA GLY A 368 -2.63 26.14 3.26
C GLY A 368 -3.06 24.79 2.64
N LEU A 369 -3.25 24.73 1.32
CA LEU A 369 -3.74 23.55 0.61
C LEU A 369 -2.58 22.75 0.01
N LYS A 370 -2.72 21.42 -0.03
CA LYS A 370 -1.76 20.48 -0.63
C LYS A 370 -2.06 20.31 -2.12
N VAL A 371 -1.04 20.34 -2.98
CA VAL A 371 -1.22 20.32 -4.44
C VAL A 371 -1.08 18.91 -5.01
N ARG A 372 -1.97 18.56 -5.96
CA ARG A 372 -1.91 17.33 -6.75
C ARG A 372 -2.16 17.61 -8.23
N TYR A 373 -1.34 17.05 -9.11
CA TYR A 373 -1.66 17.00 -10.54
C TYR A 373 -1.91 15.56 -10.99
N TRP A 374 -3.01 15.34 -11.70
CA TRP A 374 -3.38 14.05 -12.31
C TRP A 374 -3.31 14.14 -13.85
N ASP A 375 -3.52 13.02 -14.55
CA ASP A 375 -3.34 12.92 -16.02
C ASP A 375 -1.95 13.42 -16.47
N LEU A 376 -0.91 12.91 -15.79
CA LEU A 376 0.47 13.24 -16.13
C LEU A 376 0.88 12.53 -17.42
N PRO A 377 1.61 13.19 -18.34
CA PRO A 377 2.14 12.53 -19.54
C PRO A 377 3.07 11.35 -19.26
N SER A 378 3.80 11.41 -18.13
CA SER A 378 4.67 10.34 -17.62
C SER A 378 4.98 10.61 -16.15
N GLU A 379 5.24 9.55 -15.39
CA GLU A 379 5.74 9.63 -14.02
C GLU A 379 7.20 10.14 -13.95
N ASP A 380 7.91 10.25 -15.07
CA ASP A 380 9.24 10.89 -15.14
C ASP A 380 9.21 12.39 -14.75
N LEU A 381 8.01 12.98 -14.65
CA LEU A 381 7.84 14.35 -14.18
C LEU A 381 7.90 14.47 -12.66
N TRP A 382 7.83 13.38 -11.90
CA TRP A 382 7.66 13.42 -10.45
C TRP A 382 8.76 14.17 -9.70
N GLU A 383 10.02 13.92 -10.01
CA GLU A 383 11.16 14.59 -9.37
C GLU A 383 11.12 16.11 -9.63
N LYS A 384 10.69 16.50 -10.85
CA LYS A 384 10.47 17.90 -11.19
C LYS A 384 9.31 18.49 -10.40
N LEU A 385 8.18 17.78 -10.31
CA LEU A 385 7.00 18.24 -9.57
C LEU A 385 7.29 18.39 -8.06
N ILE A 386 8.07 17.47 -7.47
CA ILE A 386 8.60 17.62 -6.10
C ILE A 386 9.42 18.91 -6.00
N GLY A 387 10.32 19.16 -6.96
CA GLY A 387 11.12 20.38 -7.01
C GLY A 387 10.31 21.67 -7.12
N LEU A 388 9.09 21.60 -7.67
CA LEU A 388 8.14 22.70 -7.73
C LEU A 388 7.27 22.84 -6.47
N GLY A 389 7.36 21.90 -5.52
CA GLY A 389 6.57 21.90 -4.28
C GLY A 389 5.24 21.16 -4.37
N VAL A 390 5.03 20.31 -5.37
CA VAL A 390 3.82 19.46 -5.45
C VAL A 390 3.82 18.44 -4.31
N ASP A 391 2.74 18.42 -3.53
CA ASP A 391 2.63 17.63 -2.30
C ASP A 391 2.20 16.18 -2.53
N ARG A 392 1.50 15.90 -3.64
CA ARG A 392 0.94 14.59 -3.96
C ARG A 392 1.18 14.24 -5.43
N LEU A 393 2.00 13.21 -5.64
CA LEU A 393 2.32 12.68 -6.95
C LEU A 393 1.33 11.57 -7.33
N ASN A 394 0.57 11.79 -8.41
CA ASN A 394 -0.37 10.80 -8.91
C ASN A 394 0.38 9.56 -9.40
N ALA A 395 0.13 8.42 -8.75
CA ALA A 395 0.78 7.14 -9.01
C ALA A 395 -0.16 6.14 -9.67
N ASP A 396 0.11 5.84 -10.94
CA ASP A 396 -0.54 4.79 -11.73
C ASP A 396 0.30 3.51 -11.70
N ASP A 397 1.63 3.60 -11.76
CA ASP A 397 2.56 2.49 -11.47
C ASP A 397 3.31 2.76 -10.16
N MET A 398 2.86 2.10 -9.11
CA MET A 398 3.43 2.28 -7.78
C MET A 398 4.87 1.79 -7.65
N SER A 399 5.34 0.91 -8.55
CA SER A 399 6.73 0.45 -8.51
C SER A 399 7.72 1.59 -8.73
N ASN A 400 7.29 2.66 -9.40
CA ASN A 400 8.11 3.84 -9.65
C ASN A 400 8.37 4.66 -8.39
N THR A 401 7.60 4.49 -7.32
CA THR A 401 7.78 5.22 -6.04
C THR A 401 9.10 4.88 -5.36
N ALA A 402 9.79 3.82 -5.80
CA ALA A 402 11.12 3.45 -5.38
C ALA A 402 12.14 4.58 -5.49
N ARG A 403 12.11 5.35 -6.58
CA ARG A 403 13.08 6.42 -6.85
C ARG A 403 12.83 7.69 -6.03
N LEU A 404 11.63 7.84 -5.49
CA LEU A 404 11.20 9.05 -4.80
C LEU A 404 11.78 9.14 -3.38
N PRO A 405 12.08 10.37 -2.90
CA PRO A 405 12.50 10.58 -1.52
C PRO A 405 11.41 10.17 -0.53
N ARG A 406 11.82 9.65 0.63
CA ARG A 406 10.93 9.35 1.75
C ARG A 406 10.65 10.62 2.55
N ILE A 407 9.45 10.73 3.11
CA ILE A 407 8.96 11.92 3.83
C ILE A 407 8.77 11.68 5.33
#